data_AF-A0A8I0BXI8-F1
#
_entry.id   AF-A0A8I0BXI8-F1
#
_cell.length_a   1.000
_cell.length_b   1.000
_cell.length_c   1.000
_cell.angle_alpha   90.00
_cell.angle_beta   90.00
_cell.angle_gamma   90.00
#
_symmetry.space_group_name_H-M   'P 1'
#
loop_
_entity.id
_entity.type
_entity.pdbx_description
1 polymer ?
#
loop_
_entity_poly.entity_id
_entity_poly.type
_entity_poly.pdbx_seq_one_letter_code
_entity_poly.pdbx_strand_id
1 'polypeptide(L)'
;QSTVSSWPFLVQLTLAMLVADLFQYAAHRSFHANRFLWRFHAVHHSIRAVDWLAGSRLHLVDIFLTRAFSYLPLYVLGFSMPVFYAYVAIVALQAVAAHANIRIPFGPLKYLLVTPQYHHWHHSDDPDFYDKNFAIHFPLIDRLFGTYHLPGDEWPESMGLGEEQFPKGYLRQLVYPFRNDPKTADVVDPSGR
;
A
#
# COMPACT_ATOMS: atom_id res chain seq x y z
N GLN A 1 18.23 -24.20 -0.64
CA GLN A 1 17.17 -23.77 0.29
C GLN A 1 17.49 -24.04 1.77
N SER A 2 18.45 -24.91 2.14
CA SER A 2 18.73 -25.27 3.55
C SER A 2 19.47 -24.22 4.39
N THR A 3 20.13 -23.23 3.77
CA THR A 3 20.99 -22.27 4.49
C THR A 3 20.21 -21.16 5.19
N VAL A 4 19.13 -20.65 4.59
CA VAL A 4 18.31 -19.58 5.20
C VAL A 4 17.38 -20.17 6.27
N SER A 5 16.80 -21.33 5.99
CA SER A 5 15.86 -22.00 6.88
C SER A 5 16.47 -22.47 8.21
N SER A 6 17.81 -22.56 8.31
CA SER A 6 18.52 -22.98 9.52
C SER A 6 18.80 -21.83 10.50
N TRP A 7 18.56 -20.58 10.10
CA TRP A 7 18.82 -19.42 10.96
C TRP A 7 17.77 -19.30 12.07
N PRO A 8 18.05 -18.60 13.18
CA PRO A 8 17.06 -18.37 14.23
C PRO A 8 15.80 -17.71 13.67
N PHE A 9 14.63 -18.13 14.17
CA PHE A 9 13.33 -17.71 13.66
C PHE A 9 13.19 -16.18 13.53
N LEU A 10 13.58 -15.42 14.56
CA LEU A 10 13.47 -13.96 14.55
C LEU A 10 14.37 -13.29 13.50
N VAL A 11 15.54 -13.87 13.23
CA VAL A 11 16.45 -13.37 12.19
C VAL A 11 15.85 -13.63 10.81
N GLN A 12 15.35 -14.85 10.58
CA GLN A 12 14.62 -15.16 9.34
C GLN A 12 13.40 -14.25 9.16
N LEU A 13 12.59 -14.05 10.21
CA LEU A 13 11.38 -13.24 10.14
C LEU A 13 11.69 -11.78 9.80
N THR A 14 12.68 -11.19 10.47
CA THR A 14 13.09 -9.81 10.20
C THR A 14 13.57 -9.65 8.76
N LEU A 15 14.38 -10.58 8.27
CA LEU A 15 14.85 -10.57 6.88
C LEU A 15 13.74 -10.84 5.88
N ALA A 16 12.81 -11.74 6.19
CA ALA A 16 11.63 -11.99 5.35
C ALA A 16 10.78 -10.72 5.22
N MET A 17 10.52 -10.02 6.34
CA MET A 17 9.82 -8.75 6.30
C MET A 17 10.56 -7.73 5.44
N LEU A 18 11.88 -7.56 5.61
CA LEU A 18 12.66 -6.60 4.82
C LEU A 18 12.66 -6.93 3.32
N VAL A 19 12.86 -8.20 2.96
CA VAL A 19 12.84 -8.66 1.58
C VAL A 19 11.46 -8.43 0.97
N ALA A 20 10.40 -8.89 1.63
CA ALA A 20 9.06 -8.74 1.10
C ALA A 20 8.67 -7.26 0.98
N ASP A 21 9.04 -6.41 1.94
CA ASP A 21 8.78 -4.97 1.91
C ASP A 21 9.52 -4.29 0.73
N LEU A 22 10.76 -4.69 0.43
CA LEU A 22 11.51 -4.13 -0.70
C LEU A 22 10.85 -4.47 -2.05
N PHE A 23 10.43 -5.72 -2.24
CA PHE A 23 9.77 -6.13 -3.49
C PHE A 23 8.36 -5.55 -3.59
N GLN A 24 7.64 -5.46 -2.47
CA GLN A 24 6.34 -4.83 -2.40
C GLN A 24 6.43 -3.33 -2.67
N TYR A 25 7.43 -2.63 -2.12
CA TYR A 25 7.75 -1.24 -2.42
C TYR A 25 7.97 -1.04 -3.91
N ALA A 26 8.77 -1.91 -4.55
CA ALA A 26 9.04 -1.81 -5.98
C ALA A 26 7.77 -2.02 -6.82
N ALA A 27 6.94 -3.01 -6.47
CA ALA A 27 5.66 -3.24 -7.13
C ALA A 27 4.72 -2.04 -6.95
N HIS A 28 4.59 -1.55 -5.72
CA HIS A 28 3.72 -0.43 -5.36
C HIS A 28 4.14 0.86 -6.07
N ARG A 29 5.42 1.21 -6.04
CA ARG A 29 5.95 2.35 -6.80
C ARG A 29 5.75 2.19 -8.31
N SER A 30 5.78 0.96 -8.84
CA SER A 30 5.50 0.71 -10.26
C SER A 30 4.03 0.95 -10.61
N PHE A 31 3.09 0.67 -9.69
CA PHE A 31 1.68 1.04 -9.86
C PHE A 31 1.48 2.54 -9.99
N HIS A 32 2.21 3.33 -9.21
CA HIS A 32 2.16 4.80 -9.27
C HIS A 32 2.87 5.37 -10.50
N ALA A 33 4.04 4.82 -10.86
CA ALA A 33 4.85 5.31 -11.98
C ALA A 33 4.30 4.91 -13.37
N ASN A 34 3.59 3.79 -13.48
CA ASN A 34 3.07 3.30 -14.75
C ASN A 34 1.58 3.62 -14.91
N ARG A 35 1.24 4.42 -15.93
CA ARG A 35 -0.14 4.85 -16.22
C ARG A 35 -1.14 3.71 -16.36
N PHE A 36 -0.75 2.57 -16.96
CA PHE A 36 -1.66 1.43 -17.10
C PHE A 36 -1.90 0.72 -15.77
N LEU A 37 -0.84 0.47 -15.00
CA LEU A 37 -0.96 -0.15 -13.68
C LEU A 37 -1.73 0.75 -12.72
N TRP A 38 -1.50 2.06 -12.76
CA TRP A 38 -2.20 3.07 -11.97
C TRP A 38 -3.71 2.93 -12.05
N ARG A 39 -4.28 2.59 -13.21
CA ARG A 39 -5.74 2.42 -13.38
C ARG A 39 -6.33 1.45 -12.37
N PHE A 40 -5.60 0.40 -12.01
CA PHE A 40 -6.03 -0.61 -11.06
C PHE A 40 -5.85 -0.14 -9.61
N HIS A 41 -4.72 0.49 -9.34
CA HIS A 41 -4.38 0.97 -7.99
C HIS A 41 -5.15 2.25 -7.61
N ALA A 42 -5.55 3.07 -8.57
CA ALA A 42 -6.40 4.22 -8.37
C ALA A 42 -7.77 3.87 -7.77
N VAL A 43 -8.26 2.63 -7.96
CA VAL A 43 -9.45 2.15 -7.24
C VAL A 43 -9.24 2.22 -5.72
N HIS A 44 -8.04 1.87 -5.26
CA HIS A 44 -7.65 1.98 -3.86
C HIS A 44 -7.51 3.44 -3.42
N HIS A 45 -6.84 4.26 -4.21
CA HIS A 45 -6.68 5.69 -3.92
C HIS A 45 -7.97 6.51 -4.07
N SER A 46 -9.02 5.99 -4.71
CA SER A 46 -10.31 6.70 -4.83
C SER A 46 -11.05 6.93 -3.50
N ILE A 47 -10.49 6.46 -2.39
CA ILE A 47 -11.07 6.52 -1.06
C ILE A 47 -10.76 7.87 -0.41
N ARG A 48 -11.79 8.69 -0.21
CA ARG A 48 -11.65 10.00 0.44
C ARG A 48 -11.53 9.96 1.97
N ALA A 49 -11.95 8.87 2.59
CA ALA A 49 -11.88 8.65 4.02
C ALA A 49 -11.22 7.29 4.28
N VAL A 50 -9.91 7.31 4.52
CA VAL A 50 -9.14 6.11 4.81
C VAL A 50 -9.49 5.64 6.23
N ASP A 51 -10.10 4.46 6.31
CA ASP A 51 -10.41 3.76 7.54
C ASP A 51 -9.91 2.29 7.47
N TRP A 52 -10.12 1.52 8.51
CA TRP A 52 -9.66 0.13 8.55
C TRP A 52 -10.31 -0.77 7.48
N LEU A 53 -11.49 -0.38 6.95
CA LEU A 53 -12.15 -1.05 5.82
C LEU A 53 -11.58 -0.59 4.47
N ALA A 54 -11.02 0.63 4.38
CA ALA A 54 -10.43 1.17 3.16
C ALA A 54 -9.32 0.26 2.60
N GLY A 55 -8.53 -0.40 3.46
CA GLY A 55 -7.52 -1.39 3.06
C GLY A 55 -8.09 -2.62 2.33
N SER A 56 -9.41 -2.82 2.33
CA SER A 56 -10.09 -3.91 1.62
C SER A 56 -10.68 -3.50 0.26
N ARG A 57 -10.64 -2.21 -0.10
CA ARG A 57 -11.05 -1.71 -1.42
C ARG A 57 -9.87 -1.76 -2.38
N LEU A 58 -9.55 -2.98 -2.81
CA LEU A 58 -8.46 -3.25 -3.74
C LEU A 58 -8.98 -3.91 -5.01
N HIS A 59 -8.38 -3.60 -6.15
CA HIS A 59 -8.64 -4.30 -7.39
C HIS A 59 -7.96 -5.68 -7.41
N LEU A 60 -8.56 -6.71 -8.02
CA LEU A 60 -7.98 -8.07 -8.01
C LEU A 60 -6.58 -8.15 -8.65
N VAL A 61 -6.34 -7.40 -9.72
CA VAL A 61 -5.00 -7.28 -10.35
C VAL A 61 -3.98 -6.68 -9.39
N ASP A 62 -4.38 -5.65 -8.64
CA ASP A 62 -3.54 -5.02 -7.63
C ASP A 62 -3.18 -6.01 -6.52
N ILE A 63 -4.19 -6.69 -5.95
CA ILE A 63 -3.99 -7.76 -4.96
C ILE A 63 -3.05 -8.84 -5.50
N PHE A 64 -3.32 -9.37 -6.69
CA PHE A 64 -2.54 -10.47 -7.23
C PHE A 64 -1.07 -10.07 -7.41
N LEU A 65 -0.80 -8.92 -8.02
CA LEU A 65 0.56 -8.47 -8.28
C LEU A 65 1.29 -8.14 -6.98
N THR A 66 0.70 -7.32 -6.11
CA THR A 66 1.34 -6.99 -4.82
C THR A 66 1.64 -8.23 -3.98
N ARG A 67 0.69 -9.15 -3.85
CA ARG A 67 0.90 -10.41 -3.10
C ARG A 67 1.94 -11.30 -3.78
N ALA A 68 1.93 -11.43 -5.11
CA ALA A 68 2.94 -12.21 -5.83
C ALA A 68 4.35 -11.62 -5.62
N PHE A 69 4.52 -10.30 -5.75
CA PHE A 69 5.80 -9.63 -5.54
C PHE A 69 6.26 -9.69 -4.07
N SER A 70 5.36 -9.70 -3.09
CA SER A 70 5.73 -9.91 -1.69
C SER A 70 6.12 -11.35 -1.38
N TYR A 71 5.38 -12.34 -1.91
CA TYR A 71 5.45 -13.73 -1.45
C TYR A 71 6.41 -14.60 -2.27
N LEU A 72 6.50 -14.39 -3.59
CA LEU A 72 7.38 -15.19 -4.45
C LEU A 72 8.87 -15.08 -4.04
N PRO A 73 9.41 -13.89 -3.70
CA PRO A 73 10.80 -13.80 -3.24
C PRO A 73 11.05 -14.63 -1.98
N LEU A 74 10.10 -14.64 -1.04
CA LEU A 74 10.24 -15.43 0.19
C LEU A 74 10.29 -16.93 -0.09
N TYR A 75 9.43 -17.39 -1.00
CA TYR A 75 9.41 -18.79 -1.42
C TYR A 75 10.70 -19.18 -2.16
N VAL A 76 11.12 -18.38 -3.14
CA VAL A 76 12.31 -18.64 -3.98
C VAL A 76 13.59 -18.63 -3.15
N LEU A 77 13.72 -17.70 -2.20
CA LEU A 77 14.88 -17.61 -1.31
C LEU A 77 14.89 -18.70 -0.22
N GLY A 78 13.82 -19.48 -0.09
CA GLY A 78 13.77 -20.63 0.80
C GLY A 78 13.61 -20.27 2.27
N PHE A 79 12.87 -19.20 2.58
CA PHE A 79 12.44 -18.94 3.96
C PHE A 79 11.56 -20.08 4.47
N SER A 80 11.69 -20.43 5.75
CA SER A 80 10.92 -21.54 6.32
C SER A 80 9.41 -21.26 6.32
N MET A 81 8.59 -22.32 6.17
CA MET A 81 7.12 -22.18 6.17
C MET A 81 6.56 -21.50 7.44
N PRO A 82 7.06 -21.77 8.66
CA PRO A 82 6.62 -21.03 9.85
C PRO A 82 6.87 -19.52 9.74
N VAL A 83 8.01 -19.10 9.18
CA VAL A 83 8.33 -17.68 8.97
C VAL A 83 7.41 -17.08 7.90
N PHE A 84 7.16 -17.81 6.82
CA PHE A 84 6.23 -17.38 5.77
C PHE A 84 4.82 -17.15 6.33
N TYR A 85 4.29 -18.07 7.13
CA TYR A 85 2.97 -17.91 7.76
C TYR A 85 2.92 -16.77 8.76
N ALA A 86 3.97 -16.61 9.58
CA ALA A 86 4.08 -15.47 10.49
C ALA A 86 4.10 -14.14 9.73
N TYR A 87 4.85 -14.06 8.63
CA TYR A 87 4.88 -12.89 7.76
C TYR A 87 3.49 -12.56 7.19
N VAL A 88 2.77 -13.56 6.65
CA VAL A 88 1.41 -13.37 6.12
C VAL A 88 0.46 -12.82 7.18
N ALA A 89 0.53 -13.32 8.41
CA ALA A 89 -0.29 -12.81 9.51
C ALA A 89 0.09 -11.36 9.88
N ILE A 90 1.39 -11.06 9.97
CA ILE A 90 1.90 -9.73 10.32
C ILE A 90 1.50 -8.70 9.26
N VAL A 91 1.70 -8.99 7.98
CA VAL A 91 1.35 -8.04 6.89
C VAL A 91 -0.15 -7.81 6.81
N ALA A 92 -0.98 -8.83 7.07
CA ALA A 92 -2.43 -8.65 7.14
C ALA A 92 -2.83 -7.69 8.27
N LEU A 93 -2.27 -7.87 9.47
CA LEU A 93 -2.53 -7.01 10.62
C LEU A 93 -2.01 -5.58 10.40
N GLN A 94 -0.79 -5.44 9.87
CA GLN A 94 -0.20 -4.12 9.58
C GLN A 94 -0.94 -3.40 8.46
N ALA A 95 -1.42 -4.10 7.44
CA ALA A 95 -2.26 -3.48 6.41
C ALA A 95 -3.52 -2.86 7.04
N VAL A 96 -4.23 -3.60 7.90
CA VAL A 96 -5.41 -3.05 8.61
C VAL A 96 -5.03 -1.87 9.51
N ALA A 97 -3.94 -2.02 10.27
CA ALA A 97 -3.47 -0.98 11.18
C ALA A 97 -3.05 0.30 10.44
N ALA A 98 -2.35 0.19 9.30
CA ALA A 98 -1.89 1.32 8.50
C ALA A 98 -3.04 2.15 7.91
N HIS A 99 -4.20 1.55 7.66
CA HIS A 99 -5.37 2.28 7.16
C HIS A 99 -6.29 2.78 8.27
N ALA A 100 -6.09 2.35 9.52
CA ALA A 100 -6.99 2.71 10.62
C ALA A 100 -7.07 4.24 10.80
N ASN A 101 -8.29 4.77 11.00
CA ASN A 101 -8.52 6.18 11.29
C ASN A 101 -8.28 6.47 12.80
N ILE A 102 -7.09 6.12 13.28
CA ILE A 102 -6.67 6.32 14.67
C ILE A 102 -5.45 7.25 14.70
N ARG A 103 -5.54 8.33 15.49
CA ARG A 103 -4.49 9.34 15.61
C ARG A 103 -3.63 9.13 16.85
N ILE A 104 -3.04 7.94 16.95
CA ILE A 104 -2.17 7.59 18.08
C ILE A 104 -0.79 8.22 17.88
N PRO A 105 -0.19 8.88 18.90
CA PRO A 105 1.17 9.37 18.82
C PRO A 105 2.16 8.20 18.95
N PHE A 106 2.63 7.67 17.82
CA PHE A 106 3.60 6.56 17.79
C PHE A 106 5.01 6.97 18.26
N GLY A 107 5.25 8.25 18.55
CA GLY A 107 6.56 8.75 18.99
C GLY A 107 7.66 8.36 17.99
N PRO A 108 8.84 7.91 18.46
CA PRO A 108 9.93 7.48 17.58
C PRO A 108 9.61 6.27 16.70
N LEU A 109 8.61 5.43 17.06
CA LEU A 109 8.27 4.24 16.27
C LEU A 109 7.76 4.59 14.87
N LYS A 110 7.23 5.81 14.66
CA LYS A 110 6.78 6.28 13.34
C LYS A 110 7.89 6.33 12.28
N TYR A 111 9.15 6.24 12.71
CA TYR A 111 10.32 6.21 11.83
C TYR A 111 10.83 4.80 11.53
N LEU A 112 10.37 3.81 12.31
CA LEU A 112 10.77 2.41 12.17
C LEU A 112 9.68 1.59 11.50
N LEU A 113 8.41 1.83 11.85
CA LEU A 113 7.27 1.09 11.36
C LEU A 113 6.30 2.02 10.64
N VAL A 114 5.67 1.50 9.58
CA VAL A 114 4.56 2.17 8.92
C VAL A 114 3.40 2.35 9.90
N THR A 115 2.87 3.57 9.95
CA THR A 115 1.77 3.99 10.84
C THR A 115 0.57 4.46 10.04
N PRO A 116 -0.62 4.58 10.67
CA PRO A 116 -1.76 5.33 10.13
C PRO A 116 -1.38 6.65 9.43
N GLN A 117 -0.68 7.53 10.15
CA GLN A 117 -0.30 8.86 9.64
C GLN A 117 0.54 8.74 8.36
N TYR A 118 1.52 7.85 8.35
CA TYR A 118 2.40 7.61 7.20
C TYR A 118 1.63 7.18 5.96
N HIS A 119 0.68 6.25 6.13
CA HIS A 119 -0.10 5.74 5.01
C HIS A 119 -1.22 6.69 4.59
N HIS A 120 -1.77 7.51 5.49
CA HIS A 120 -2.71 8.56 5.12
C HIS A 120 -2.03 9.60 4.22
N TRP A 121 -0.79 9.99 4.52
CA TRP A 121 0.01 10.86 3.63
C TRP A 121 0.21 10.26 2.23
N HIS A 122 0.36 8.93 2.13
CA HIS A 122 0.40 8.24 0.83
C HIS A 122 -0.90 8.39 0.03
N HIS A 123 -2.04 8.44 0.72
CA HIS A 123 -3.38 8.64 0.14
C HIS A 123 -3.75 10.11 -0.09
N SER A 124 -2.86 11.06 0.22
CA SER A 124 -3.12 12.48 0.04
C SER A 124 -3.46 12.81 -1.41
N ASP A 125 -4.47 13.63 -1.63
CA ASP A 125 -4.84 14.14 -2.95
C ASP A 125 -4.16 15.48 -3.29
N ASP A 126 -3.27 15.97 -2.42
CA ASP A 126 -2.44 17.14 -2.67
C ASP A 126 -1.28 16.81 -3.64
N PRO A 127 -1.19 17.48 -4.80
CA PRO A 127 -0.14 17.26 -5.79
C PRO A 127 1.29 17.40 -5.27
N ASP A 128 1.54 18.22 -4.24
CA ASP A 128 2.88 18.41 -3.67
C ASP A 128 3.38 17.16 -2.93
N PHE A 129 2.46 16.28 -2.53
CA PHE A 129 2.73 15.06 -1.75
C PHE A 129 2.44 13.77 -2.51
N TYR A 130 2.23 13.84 -3.83
CA TYR A 130 2.12 12.65 -4.67
C TYR A 130 3.41 11.82 -4.68
N ASP A 131 3.23 10.53 -4.97
CA ASP A 131 4.30 9.56 -5.14
C ASP A 131 5.24 9.46 -3.91
N LYS A 132 4.66 9.49 -2.71
CA LYS A 132 5.35 9.31 -1.42
C LYS A 132 4.90 8.03 -0.72
N ASN A 133 5.76 7.52 0.16
CA ASN A 133 5.41 6.53 1.18
C ASN A 133 4.87 5.18 0.68
N PHE A 134 5.67 4.44 -0.09
CA PHE A 134 5.24 3.19 -0.71
C PHE A 134 5.47 1.92 0.14
N ALA A 135 6.36 1.96 1.13
CA ALA A 135 6.66 0.82 1.99
C ALA A 135 5.44 0.41 2.84
N ILE A 136 5.38 -0.88 3.18
CA ILE A 136 4.30 -1.49 3.95
C ILE A 136 4.74 -1.77 5.39
N HIS A 137 6.03 -2.03 5.61
CA HIS A 137 6.56 -2.35 6.94
C HIS A 137 7.48 -1.24 7.47
N PHE A 138 8.48 -0.83 6.69
CA PHE A 138 9.59 -0.02 7.16
C PHE A 138 9.74 1.26 6.33
N PRO A 139 9.42 2.44 6.90
CA PRO A 139 9.62 3.73 6.23
C PRO A 139 11.08 4.00 5.81
N LEU A 140 12.03 3.23 6.36
CA LEU A 140 13.43 3.23 5.94
C LEU A 140 13.57 3.02 4.42
N ILE A 141 12.77 2.17 3.80
CA ILE A 141 12.87 1.89 2.36
C ILE A 141 12.58 3.18 1.57
N ASP A 142 11.50 3.88 1.90
CA ASP A 142 11.19 5.18 1.29
C ASP A 142 12.27 6.23 1.54
N ARG A 143 12.94 6.22 2.70
CA ARG A 143 14.08 7.11 2.96
C ARG A 143 15.26 6.80 2.06
N LEU A 144 15.57 5.52 1.86
CA LEU A 144 16.65 5.06 0.99
C LEU A 144 16.41 5.46 -0.47
N PHE A 145 15.14 5.43 -0.92
CA PHE A 145 14.77 5.71 -2.31
C PHE A 145 14.23 7.14 -2.55
N GLY A 146 14.28 8.01 -1.54
CA GLY A 146 13.89 9.43 -1.66
C GLY A 146 12.39 9.69 -1.79
N THR A 147 11.54 8.77 -1.33
CA THR A 147 10.07 8.85 -1.43
C THR A 147 9.39 9.05 -0.07
N TYR A 148 10.16 9.25 1.01
CA TYR A 148 9.62 9.41 2.36
C TYR A 148 9.02 10.81 2.60
N HIS A 149 7.85 10.86 3.22
CA HIS A 149 7.20 12.08 3.67
C HIS A 149 6.44 11.86 4.99
N LEU A 150 6.78 12.60 6.05
CA LEU A 150 6.05 12.56 7.33
C LEU A 150 6.35 13.83 8.14
N PRO A 151 5.64 14.94 7.89
CA PRO A 151 5.90 16.23 8.51
C PRO A 151 5.37 16.26 9.95
N GLY A 152 6.28 16.09 10.92
CA GLY A 152 5.95 16.23 12.34
C GLY A 152 4.73 15.37 12.75
N ASP A 153 3.72 16.02 13.32
CA ASP A 153 2.47 15.40 13.74
C ASP A 153 1.28 15.81 12.85
N GLU A 154 1.55 16.37 11.68
CA GLU A 154 0.55 16.80 10.71
C GLU A 154 -0.05 15.61 9.95
N TRP A 155 -1.29 15.75 9.54
CA TRP A 155 -2.04 14.78 8.75
C TRP A 155 -2.45 15.45 7.43
N PRO A 156 -2.63 14.69 6.35
CA PRO A 156 -3.11 15.26 5.10
C PRO A 156 -4.47 15.94 5.32
N GLU A 157 -4.68 17.10 4.69
CA GLU A 157 -5.95 17.83 4.78
C GLU A 157 -7.08 17.06 4.10
N SER A 158 -6.76 16.43 2.96
CA SER A 158 -7.66 15.60 2.18
C SER A 158 -6.92 14.40 1.58
N MET A 159 -7.71 13.38 1.23
CA MET A 159 -7.27 12.13 0.62
C MET A 159 -8.21 11.80 -0.53
N GLY A 160 -7.73 10.98 -1.46
CA GLY A 160 -8.52 10.57 -2.60
C GLY A 160 -7.79 10.84 -3.92
N LEU A 161 -8.58 11.20 -4.93
CA LEU A 161 -8.10 11.57 -6.27
C LEU A 161 -8.70 12.91 -6.70
N GLY A 162 -8.76 13.87 -5.77
CA GLY A 162 -9.37 15.19 -5.98
C GLY A 162 -10.82 15.08 -6.47
N GLU A 163 -11.09 15.66 -7.64
CA GLU A 163 -12.43 15.69 -8.25
C GLU A 163 -12.83 14.39 -8.95
N GLU A 164 -11.90 13.46 -9.18
CA GLU A 164 -12.21 12.18 -9.83
C GLU A 164 -13.23 11.38 -9.00
N GLN A 165 -14.29 10.91 -9.66
CA GLN A 165 -15.29 10.03 -9.06
C GLN A 165 -15.25 8.63 -9.69
N PHE A 166 -15.05 7.63 -8.82
CA PHE A 166 -15.10 6.23 -9.22
C PHE A 166 -16.55 5.72 -9.19
N PRO A 167 -16.90 4.76 -10.07
CA PRO A 167 -18.24 4.19 -10.06
C PRO A 167 -18.50 3.48 -8.73
N LYS A 168 -19.71 3.64 -8.20
CA LYS A 168 -20.13 2.94 -6.98
C LYS A 168 -20.37 1.45 -7.27
N GLY A 169 -19.96 0.60 -6.33
CA GLY A 169 -20.23 -0.84 -6.34
C GLY A 169 -19.06 -1.68 -6.88
N TYR A 170 -18.84 -2.81 -6.22
CA TYR A 170 -17.67 -3.67 -6.43
C TYR A 170 -17.47 -4.10 -7.89
N LEU A 171 -18.51 -4.62 -8.55
CA LEU A 171 -18.40 -5.08 -9.94
C LEU A 171 -18.05 -3.96 -10.92
N ARG A 172 -18.56 -2.75 -10.69
CA ARG A 172 -18.24 -1.61 -11.55
C ARG A 172 -16.78 -1.17 -11.36
N GLN A 173 -16.29 -1.17 -10.13
CA GLN A 173 -14.88 -0.88 -9.83
C GLN A 173 -13.93 -1.96 -10.35
N LEU A 174 -14.35 -3.22 -10.48
CA LEU A 174 -13.56 -4.27 -11.12
C LEU A 174 -13.42 -4.08 -12.64
N VAL A 175 -14.44 -3.55 -13.31
CA VAL A 175 -14.40 -3.39 -14.78
C VAL A 175 -13.79 -2.04 -15.19
N TYR A 176 -13.94 -1.02 -14.33
CA TYR A 176 -13.55 0.36 -14.63
C TYR A 176 -12.10 0.52 -15.12
N PRO A 177 -11.07 -0.09 -14.47
CA PRO A 177 -9.68 0.06 -14.89
C PRO A 177 -9.36 -0.47 -16.29
N PHE A 178 -10.20 -1.34 -16.86
CA PHE A 178 -10.00 -1.85 -18.21
C PHE A 178 -10.53 -0.89 -19.28
N ARG A 179 -11.50 -0.04 -18.93
CA ARG A 179 -12.23 0.82 -19.89
C ARG A 179 -11.90 2.30 -19.76
N ASN A 180 -11.54 2.75 -18.56
CA ASN A 180 -11.33 4.16 -18.26
C ASN A 180 -9.93 4.39 -17.71
N ASP A 181 -9.42 5.59 -17.91
CA ASP A 181 -8.17 6.05 -17.34
C ASP A 181 -8.46 7.18 -16.35
N PRO A 182 -8.19 6.99 -15.04
CA PRO A 182 -8.51 7.94 -13.99
C PRO A 182 -7.98 9.35 -14.29
N LYS A 183 -6.73 9.45 -14.78
CA LYS A 183 -6.04 10.74 -15.06
C LYS A 183 -6.65 11.55 -16.21
N THR A 184 -7.65 11.00 -16.90
CA THR A 184 -8.39 11.65 -17.99
C THR A 184 -9.90 11.59 -17.78
N ALA A 185 -10.35 11.09 -16.63
CA ALA A 185 -11.76 10.86 -16.37
C ALA A 185 -12.43 12.18 -15.97
N ASP A 186 -12.98 12.89 -16.96
CA ASP A 186 -14.06 13.85 -16.73
C ASP A 186 -15.24 13.07 -16.15
N VAL A 187 -15.46 13.19 -14.84
CA VAL A 187 -16.56 12.48 -14.20
C VAL A 187 -17.84 13.26 -14.33
N VAL A 188 -18.60 12.90 -15.36
CA VAL A 188 -20.00 13.30 -15.48
C VAL A 188 -20.83 12.48 -14.50
N ASP A 189 -21.43 13.19 -13.54
CA ASP A 189 -22.37 12.67 -12.57
C ASP A 189 -23.53 11.90 -13.25
N PRO A 190 -23.70 10.59 -13.00
CA PRO A 190 -24.84 9.84 -13.52
C PRO A 190 -26.13 10.04 -12.70
N SER A 191 -26.12 10.86 -11.64
CA SER A 191 -27.30 11.22 -10.85
C SER A 191 -28.00 12.49 -11.33
N GLY A 192 -28.26 12.56 -12.65
CA GLY A 192 -29.34 13.39 -13.19
C GLY A 192 -30.74 12.89 -12.77
N ARG A 193 -30.97 12.74 -11.46
CA ARG A 193 -32.27 12.63 -10.77
C ARG A 193 -32.19 13.29 -9.41
#